data_AF-A0A484YGC1-F1
#
_entry.id   AF-A0A484YGC1-F1
#
_cell.length_a   1.000
_cell.length_b   1.000
_cell.length_c   1.000
_cell.angle_alpha   90.00
_cell.angle_beta   90.00
_cell.angle_gamma   90.00
#
_symmetry.space_group_name_H-M   'P 1'
#
loop_
_entity.id
_entity.type
_entity.pdbx_description
1 polymer ?
#
loop_
_entity_poly.entity_id
_entity_poly.type
_entity_poly.pdbx_seq_one_letter_code
_entity_poly.pdbx_strand_id
1 'polypeptide(L)'
;MENGNADGVVLESGGRLDVLEGHSAQKTRVDDGGTLAVSAGGKATDVTMTSGSALIADSGATVEGTNASGKFSIDGISGQASGLLLENGGSFTVNAGDRPATPLSDIVEH
;
A
#
# COMPACT_ATOMS: atom_id res chain seq x y z
N MET A 1 -11.85 8.06 -19.49
CA MET A 1 -11.08 7.49 -18.37
C MET A 1 -11.90 7.73 -17.13
N GLU A 2 -12.17 6.69 -16.34
CA GLU A 2 -12.85 6.84 -15.06
C GLU A 2 -11.81 7.24 -14.00
N ASN A 3 -12.07 8.32 -13.28
CA ASN A 3 -11.22 8.80 -12.19
C ASN A 3 -12.00 8.65 -10.87
N GLY A 4 -12.28 7.39 -10.50
CA GLY A 4 -12.95 7.09 -9.23
C GLY A 4 -12.19 7.68 -8.04
N ASN A 5 -12.90 8.38 -7.14
CA ASN A 5 -12.32 8.94 -5.93
C ASN A 5 -13.17 8.58 -4.72
N ALA A 6 -12.56 7.92 -3.74
CA ALA A 6 -13.13 7.65 -2.44
C ALA A 6 -12.49 8.56 -1.37
N ASP A 7 -13.29 9.17 -0.49
CA ASP A 7 -12.81 10.04 0.60
C ASP A 7 -13.49 9.64 1.91
N GLY A 8 -12.70 9.47 2.98
CA GLY A 8 -13.21 9.22 4.32
C GLY A 8 -13.85 7.84 4.52
N VAL A 9 -13.46 6.84 3.72
CA VAL A 9 -13.97 5.47 3.83
C VAL A 9 -13.50 4.83 5.13
N VAL A 10 -14.41 4.16 5.84
CA VAL A 10 -14.10 3.30 6.99
C VAL A 10 -14.34 1.86 6.59
N LEU A 11 -13.35 0.99 6.80
CA LEU A 11 -13.38 -0.44 6.50
C LEU A 11 -13.25 -1.21 7.80
N GLU A 12 -14.27 -1.98 8.14
CA GLU A 12 -14.33 -2.78 9.37
C GLU A 12 -15.16 -4.05 9.12
N SER A 13 -14.98 -5.08 9.94
CA SER A 13 -15.87 -6.27 9.98
C SER A 13 -16.10 -6.93 8.61
N GLY A 14 -15.05 -7.08 7.80
CA GLY A 14 -15.10 -7.65 6.45
C GLY A 14 -15.29 -6.63 5.32
N GLY A 15 -15.40 -5.33 5.65
CA GLY A 15 -15.43 -4.25 4.67
C GLY A 15 -14.17 -4.23 3.80
N ARG A 16 -14.35 -4.00 2.50
CA ARG A 16 -13.27 -3.99 1.51
C ARG A 16 -13.38 -2.80 0.58
N LEU A 17 -12.24 -2.16 0.31
CA LEU A 17 -12.09 -1.17 -0.76
C LEU A 17 -11.00 -1.63 -1.74
N ASP A 18 -11.36 -1.76 -3.01
CA ASP A 18 -10.44 -1.98 -4.12
C ASP A 18 -10.16 -0.65 -4.84
N VAL A 19 -8.91 -0.18 -4.74
CA VAL A 19 -8.41 1.02 -5.42
C VAL A 19 -7.66 0.56 -6.67
N LEU A 20 -8.35 0.65 -7.80
CA LEU A 20 -7.87 0.18 -9.10
C LEU A 20 -6.99 1.21 -9.81
N GLU A 21 -6.38 0.82 -10.93
CA GLU A 21 -5.59 1.69 -11.79
C GLU A 21 -6.35 2.97 -12.16
N GLY A 22 -5.71 4.13 -11.96
CA GLY A 22 -6.31 5.44 -12.25
C GLY A 22 -7.32 5.93 -11.21
N HIS A 23 -7.64 5.13 -10.19
CA HIS A 23 -8.50 5.53 -9.08
C HIS A 23 -7.70 6.00 -7.86
N SER A 24 -8.37 6.80 -7.02
CA SER A 24 -7.81 7.28 -5.76
C SER A 24 -8.71 7.02 -4.56
N ALA A 25 -8.09 6.79 -3.41
CA ALA A 25 -8.72 6.81 -2.10
C ALA A 25 -7.92 7.72 -1.16
N GLN A 26 -8.60 8.48 -0.31
CA GLN A 26 -7.94 9.33 0.68
C GLN A 26 -8.64 9.25 2.04
N LYS A 27 -7.89 9.46 3.11
CA LYS A 27 -8.39 9.41 4.50
C LYS A 27 -9.10 8.10 4.82
N THR A 28 -8.62 7.01 4.24
CA THR A 28 -9.22 5.69 4.47
C THR A 28 -8.78 5.18 5.84
N ARG A 29 -9.74 4.79 6.67
CA ARG A 29 -9.50 4.11 7.95
C ARG A 29 -9.77 2.63 7.78
N VAL A 30 -8.79 1.80 8.07
CA VAL A 30 -8.91 0.34 8.04
C VAL A 30 -8.79 -0.16 9.47
N ASP A 31 -9.92 -0.63 10.00
CA ASP A 31 -10.04 -1.21 11.34
C ASP A 31 -10.07 -2.73 11.28
N ASP A 32 -10.32 -3.37 12.44
CA ASP A 32 -10.34 -4.83 12.59
C ASP A 32 -11.28 -5.50 11.57
N GLY A 33 -10.73 -6.48 10.85
CA GLY A 33 -11.41 -7.19 9.76
C GLY A 33 -11.60 -6.39 8.47
N GLY A 34 -11.15 -5.13 8.40
CA GLY A 34 -11.17 -4.32 7.19
C GLY A 34 -10.02 -4.64 6.24
N THR A 35 -10.25 -4.54 4.92
CA THR A 35 -9.20 -4.76 3.90
C THR A 35 -9.13 -3.62 2.90
N LEU A 36 -7.99 -2.93 2.86
CA LEU A 36 -7.65 -2.03 1.77
C LEU A 36 -6.81 -2.80 0.73
N ALA A 37 -7.30 -2.86 -0.50
CA ALA A 37 -6.58 -3.44 -1.62
C ALA A 37 -6.26 -2.36 -2.66
N VAL A 38 -4.99 -2.19 -3.00
CA VAL A 38 -4.52 -1.17 -3.94
C VAL A 38 -3.74 -1.87 -5.05
N SER A 39 -4.24 -1.76 -6.27
CA SER A 39 -3.58 -2.34 -7.44
C SER A 39 -2.51 -1.39 -7.99
N ALA A 40 -1.61 -1.92 -8.83
CA ALA A 40 -0.71 -1.12 -9.65
C ALA A 40 -1.43 0.08 -10.30
N GLY A 41 -0.85 1.28 -10.16
CA GLY A 41 -1.43 2.52 -10.67
C GLY A 41 -2.61 3.08 -9.86
N GLY A 42 -3.06 2.40 -8.80
CA GLY A 42 -4.00 2.91 -7.81
C GLY A 42 -3.30 3.75 -6.73
N LYS A 43 -4.01 4.75 -6.18
CA LYS A 43 -3.44 5.67 -5.18
C LYS A 43 -4.28 5.74 -3.90
N ALA A 44 -3.69 5.40 -2.75
CA ALA A 44 -4.32 5.54 -1.45
C ALA A 44 -3.47 6.41 -0.51
N THR A 45 -3.96 7.58 -0.09
CA THR A 45 -3.22 8.50 0.79
C THR A 45 -3.95 8.80 2.10
N ASP A 46 -3.24 9.26 3.11
CA ASP A 46 -3.77 9.46 4.47
C ASP A 46 -4.44 8.21 5.03
N VAL A 47 -3.89 7.03 4.72
CA VAL A 47 -4.42 5.76 5.21
C VAL A 47 -4.09 5.61 6.69
N THR A 48 -5.08 5.25 7.51
CA THR A 48 -4.86 4.86 8.91
C THR A 48 -5.22 3.39 9.06
N MET A 49 -4.23 2.55 9.38
CA MET A 49 -4.42 1.12 9.65
C MET A 49 -4.33 0.86 11.15
N THR A 50 -5.29 0.14 11.70
CA THR A 50 -5.29 -0.28 13.11
C THR A 50 -5.11 -1.79 13.26
N SER A 51 -5.00 -2.27 14.50
CA SER A 51 -4.83 -3.70 14.77
C SER A 51 -6.00 -4.49 14.18
N GLY A 52 -5.71 -5.63 13.54
CA GLY A 52 -6.73 -6.45 12.89
C GLY A 52 -7.02 -6.10 11.42
N SER A 53 -6.46 -5.00 10.91
CA SER A 53 -6.61 -4.60 9.51
C SER A 53 -5.70 -5.38 8.56
N ALA A 54 -6.04 -5.35 7.26
CA ALA A 54 -5.23 -5.92 6.19
C ALA A 54 -4.98 -4.91 5.06
N LEU A 55 -3.73 -4.89 4.57
CA LEU A 55 -3.33 -4.20 3.33
C LEU A 55 -2.92 -5.24 2.30
N ILE A 56 -3.52 -5.18 1.11
CA ILE A 56 -3.11 -5.96 -0.06
C ILE A 56 -2.65 -4.98 -1.12
N ALA A 57 -1.36 -5.02 -1.47
CA ALA A 57 -0.81 -4.13 -2.48
C ALA A 57 0.32 -4.80 -3.26
N ASP A 58 0.65 -4.22 -4.40
CA ASP A 58 1.86 -4.53 -5.13
C ASP A 58 2.76 -3.28 -5.21
N SER A 59 4.01 -3.47 -5.60
CA SER A 59 5.01 -2.40 -5.68
C SER A 59 4.71 -1.33 -6.75
N GLY A 60 3.74 -1.57 -7.65
CA GLY A 60 3.24 -0.55 -8.57
C GLY A 60 2.14 0.34 -7.97
N ALA A 61 1.67 0.07 -6.75
CA ALA A 61 0.68 0.88 -6.05
C ALA A 61 1.32 2.09 -5.35
N THR A 62 0.60 3.19 -5.24
CA THR A 62 1.04 4.34 -4.41
C THR A 62 0.22 4.38 -3.13
N VAL A 63 0.85 4.11 -1.99
CA VAL A 63 0.17 4.09 -0.69
C VAL A 63 0.97 4.91 0.32
N GLU A 64 0.29 5.80 1.06
CA GLU A 64 0.87 6.55 2.16
C GLU A 64 -0.05 6.52 3.38
N GLY A 65 0.50 6.21 4.55
CA GLY A 65 -0.31 6.12 5.75
C GLY A 65 0.46 5.89 7.04
N THR A 66 -0.29 5.53 8.07
CA THR A 66 0.21 5.13 9.38
C THR A 66 -0.38 3.78 9.79
N ASN A 67 0.43 3.00 10.50
CA ASN A 67 0.03 1.78 11.18
C ASN A 67 0.58 1.80 12.62
N ALA A 68 0.44 0.69 13.36
CA ALA A 68 0.92 0.58 14.74
C ALA A 68 2.44 0.78 14.88
N SER A 69 3.22 0.55 13.82
CA SER A 69 4.68 0.74 13.78
C SER A 69 5.10 2.16 13.35
N GLY A 70 4.15 3.04 13.02
CA GLY A 70 4.40 4.41 12.59
C GLY A 70 4.03 4.66 11.13
N LYS A 71 4.77 5.55 10.46
CA LYS A 71 4.54 5.88 9.05
C LYS A 71 4.96 4.72 8.15
N PHE A 72 4.19 4.48 7.09
CA PHE A 72 4.53 3.53 6.04
C PHE A 72 4.26 4.13 4.66
N SER A 73 4.94 3.61 3.65
CA SER A 73 4.72 4.02 2.27
C SER A 73 5.00 2.89 1.26
N ILE A 74 4.34 2.98 0.11
CA ILE A 74 4.67 2.29 -1.13
C ILE A 74 4.72 3.37 -2.22
N ASP A 75 5.86 3.50 -2.88
CA ASP A 75 6.02 4.38 -4.04
C ASP A 75 5.89 3.56 -5.32
N GLY A 76 4.71 3.66 -5.95
CA GLY A 76 4.37 2.93 -7.17
C GLY A 76 5.23 3.26 -8.38
N ILE A 77 6.04 4.33 -8.32
CA ILE A 77 6.97 4.72 -9.39
C ILE A 77 8.34 4.06 -9.22
N SER A 78 8.86 4.03 -7.98
CA SER A 78 10.17 3.42 -7.71
C SER A 78 10.11 1.96 -7.29
N GLY A 79 8.92 1.44 -6.98
CA GLY A 79 8.72 0.09 -6.44
C GLY A 79 9.13 -0.05 -4.97
N GLN A 80 9.53 1.03 -4.31
CA GLN A 80 10.04 0.99 -2.94
C GLN A 80 8.90 0.99 -1.93
N ALA A 81 8.97 0.08 -0.97
CA ALA A 81 8.08 0.05 0.17
C ALA A 81 8.87 0.18 1.48
N SER A 82 8.27 0.85 2.46
CA SER A 82 8.87 1.08 3.78
C SER A 82 7.81 1.06 4.87
N GLY A 83 8.15 0.51 6.03
CA GLY A 83 7.28 0.53 7.22
C GLY A 83 6.00 -0.31 7.10
N LEU A 84 5.88 -1.19 6.11
CA LEU A 84 4.71 -2.05 5.95
C LEU A 84 4.56 -2.98 7.17
N LEU A 85 3.35 -3.04 7.70
CA LEU A 85 2.93 -4.02 8.70
C LEU A 85 1.89 -4.92 8.03
N LEU A 86 2.28 -6.14 7.69
CA LEU A 86 1.44 -7.09 6.96
C LEU A 86 0.92 -8.15 7.93
N GLU A 87 -0.34 -7.97 8.35
CA GLU A 87 -1.06 -8.84 9.28
C GLU A 87 -2.43 -9.22 8.68
N ASN A 88 -3.13 -10.18 9.29
CA ASN A 88 -4.53 -10.52 8.98
C ASN A 88 -4.82 -10.83 7.49
N GLY A 89 -3.86 -11.47 6.81
CA GLY A 89 -3.97 -11.76 5.38
C GLY A 89 -3.53 -10.62 4.46
N GLY A 90 -2.98 -9.54 5.04
CA GLY A 90 -2.25 -8.53 4.29
C GLY A 90 -1.06 -9.12 3.54
N SER A 91 -0.82 -8.62 2.33
CA SER A 91 0.22 -9.11 1.43
C SER A 91 0.80 -7.95 0.62
N PHE A 92 2.11 -8.00 0.40
CA PHE A 92 2.81 -7.09 -0.50
C PHE A 92 3.57 -7.91 -1.54
N THR A 93 3.31 -7.63 -2.81
CA THR A 93 3.99 -8.29 -3.93
C THR A 93 4.96 -7.32 -4.61
N VAL A 94 6.21 -7.74 -4.81
CA VAL A 94 7.17 -6.96 -5.61
C VAL A 94 7.11 -7.44 -7.06
N ASN A 95 6.81 -6.52 -7.98
CA ASN A 95 6.69 -6.79 -9.40
C ASN A 95 8.07 -7.03 -10.03
N ALA A 96 8.12 -7.88 -11.06
CA ALA A 96 9.35 -8.17 -11.77
C ALA A 96 9.83 -6.92 -12.53
N GLY A 97 11.03 -6.44 -12.20
CA GLY A 97 11.65 -5.27 -12.83
C GLY A 97 11.94 -4.12 -11.87
N ASP A 98 11.37 -4.14 -10.67
CA ASP A 98 11.67 -3.16 -9.63
C ASP A 98 13.10 -3.39 -9.12
N ARG A 99 13.99 -2.42 -9.37
CA ARG A 99 15.39 -2.48 -8.93
C ARG A 99 15.51 -1.76 -7.58
N PRO A 100 16.17 -2.35 -6.56
CA PRO A 100 16.69 -1.53 -5.48
C PRO A 100 17.63 -0.47 -6.10
N ALA A 101 17.53 0.77 -5.62
CA ALA A 101 18.20 1.95 -6.19
C ALA A 101 19.75 1.92 -6.12
N THR A 102 20.37 0.78 -5.84
CA THR A 102 21.83 0.60 -5.81
C THR A 102 22.28 -0.35 -6.91
N PRO A 103 23.18 0.07 -7.83
CA PRO A 103 23.81 -0.86 -8.75
C PRO A 103 24.68 -1.86 -7.97
N LEU A 104 24.66 -3.12 -8.40
CA LEU A 104 25.47 -4.23 -7.84
C LEU A 104 27.00 -4.01 -7.95
N SER A 105 27.45 -2.88 -8.49
CA SER A 105 28.86 -2.50 -8.62
C SER A 105 29.51 -2.05 -7.32
N ASP A 106 28.73 -1.78 -6.26
CA ASP A 106 29.27 -1.24 -5.00
C ASP A 106 29.63 -2.33 -3.96
N ILE A 107 29.56 -3.62 -4.32
CA ILE A 107 30.15 -4.70 -3.54
C ILE A 107 31.61 -4.85 -3.99
N VAL A 108 32.53 -4.24 -3.24
CA VAL A 108 33.94 -4.63 -3.28
C VAL A 108 34.07 -5.90 -2.43
N GLU A 109 34.25 -7.05 -3.07
CA GLU A 109 34.89 -8.20 -2.41
C GLU A 109 36.40 -8.09 -2.65
N HIS A 110 37.13 -7.58 -1.65
CA HIS A 110 38.59 -7.40 -1.56
C HIS A 110 39.31 -6.63 -2.68
#